data_AF-A0A7L5SUC9-F1
#
_entry.id   AF-A0A7L5SUC9-F1
#
_cell.length_a   1.000
_cell.length_b   1.000
_cell.length_c   1.000
_cell.angle_alpha   90.00
_cell.angle_beta   90.00
_cell.angle_gamma   90.00
#
_symmetry.space_group_name_H-M   'P 1'
#
loop_
_entity.id
_entity.type
_entity.pdbx_description
1 polymer ?
#
loop_
_entity_poly.entity_id
_entity_poly.type
_entity_poly.pdbx_seq_one_letter_code
_entity_poly.pdbx_strand_id
1 'polypeptide(L)'
;MIQRVDIPDRIIALQQAADAEHAKLAGLADAERETQWKRWYEAAVAVQAAVTEHAREAGLSRSELESAVKKAVRHPAPADG
;
A
#
# COMPACT_ATOMS: atom_id res chain seq x y z
N MET A 1 21.28 3.22 -13.25
CA MET A 1 20.73 1.86 -13.09
C MET A 1 19.56 1.97 -12.13
N ILE A 2 18.33 1.69 -12.56
CA ILE A 2 17.19 1.61 -11.63
C ILE A 2 17.34 0.27 -10.93
N GLN A 3 17.72 0.28 -9.65
CA GLN A 3 17.64 -0.91 -8.79
C GLN A 3 16.22 -1.47 -8.92
N ARG A 4 16.09 -2.74 -9.30
CA ARG A 4 14.81 -3.45 -9.26
C ARG A 4 14.52 -3.64 -7.78
N VAL A 5 13.77 -2.73 -7.18
CA VAL A 5 13.33 -2.82 -5.79
C VAL A 5 12.55 -4.12 -5.66
N ASP A 6 13.06 -5.04 -4.85
CA ASP A 6 12.34 -6.26 -4.50
C ASP A 6 11.20 -5.88 -3.55
N ILE A 7 9.97 -5.98 -4.04
CA ILE A 7 8.76 -5.62 -3.30
C ILE A 7 8.09 -6.91 -2.86
N PRO A 8 7.95 -7.15 -1.55
CA PRO A 8 7.21 -8.29 -1.04
C PRO A 8 5.73 -8.21 -1.44
N ASP A 9 5.15 -9.32 -1.91
CA ASP A 9 3.72 -9.39 -2.25
C ASP A 9 2.82 -8.96 -1.10
N ARG A 10 3.22 -9.22 0.15
CA ARG A 10 2.50 -8.77 1.35
C ARG A 10 2.32 -7.25 1.39
N ILE A 11 3.31 -6.47 0.94
CA ILE A 11 3.23 -5.00 0.94
C ILE A 11 2.31 -4.52 -0.18
N ILE A 12 2.34 -5.18 -1.34
CA ILE A 12 1.43 -4.91 -2.46
C ILE A 12 -0.02 -5.19 -2.04
N ALA A 13 -0.27 -6.33 -1.40
CA ALA A 13 -1.60 -6.71 -0.92
C ALA A 13 -2.13 -5.74 0.15
N LEU A 14 -1.27 -5.31 1.10
CA LEU A 14 -1.62 -4.29 2.09
C LEU A 14 -1.98 -2.95 1.43
N GLN A 15 -1.20 -2.52 0.42
CA GLN A 15 -1.49 -1.27 -0.29
C GLN A 15 -2.81 -1.37 -1.08
N GLN A 16 -3.07 -2.49 -1.75
CA GLN A 16 -4.34 -2.74 -2.43
C GLN A 16 -5.53 -2.71 -1.46
N ALA A 17 -5.39 -3.31 -0.27
CA ALA A 17 -6.41 -3.29 0.76
C ALA A 17 -6.66 -1.85 1.26
N ALA A 18 -5.60 -1.09 1.53
CA ALA A 18 -5.73 0.32 1.91
C ALA A 18 -6.42 1.16 0.83
N ASP A 19 -6.07 0.97 -0.45
CA ASP A 19 -6.70 1.66 -1.57
C ASP A 19 -8.19 1.29 -1.71
N ALA A 20 -8.55 0.02 -1.45
CA ALA A 20 -9.94 -0.44 -1.43
C ALA A 20 -10.74 0.20 -0.28
N GLU A 21 -10.16 0.31 0.92
CA GLU A 21 -10.80 1.01 2.04
C GLU A 21 -10.94 2.52 1.78
N HIS A 22 -9.98 3.13 1.08
CA HIS A 22 -10.06 4.53 0.66
C HIS A 22 -11.17 4.75 -0.36
N ALA A 23 -11.30 3.84 -1.34
CA ALA A 23 -12.34 3.92 -2.37
C ALA A 23 -13.75 3.87 -1.78
N LYS A 24 -13.96 3.11 -0.70
CA LYS A 24 -15.24 3.03 0.02
C LYS A 24 -15.66 4.34 0.68
N LEU A 25 -14.74 5.30 0.88
CA LEU A 25 -15.10 6.63 1.41
C LEU A 25 -15.94 7.45 0.41
N ALA A 26 -15.88 7.11 -0.88
CA ALA A 26 -16.65 7.80 -1.90
C ALA A 26 -18.16 7.58 -1.66
N GLY A 27 -18.91 8.68 -1.55
CA GLY A 27 -20.37 8.63 -1.36
C GLY A 27 -20.83 8.44 0.10
N LEU A 28 -19.92 8.25 1.07
CA LEU A 28 -20.28 8.18 2.49
C LEU A 28 -20.38 9.57 3.13
N ALA A 29 -21.28 9.69 4.10
CA ALA A 29 -21.51 10.88 4.92
C ALA A 29 -21.42 10.56 6.43
N ASP A 30 -21.19 11.60 7.23
CA ASP A 30 -21.28 11.59 8.70
C ASP A 30 -20.60 10.38 9.38
N ALA A 31 -21.31 9.65 10.23
CA ALA A 31 -20.79 8.58 11.06
C ALA A 31 -20.26 7.37 10.26
N GLU A 32 -20.87 7.07 9.10
CA GLU A 32 -20.38 6.00 8.22
C GLU A 32 -19.04 6.37 7.59
N ARG A 33 -18.89 7.64 7.19
CA ARG A 33 -17.63 8.17 6.68
C ARG A 33 -16.54 8.14 7.75
N GLU A 34 -16.83 8.49 9.00
CA GLU A 34 -15.85 8.44 10.09
C GLU A 34 -15.39 7.00 10.36
N THR A 35 -16.34 6.06 10.41
CA THR A 35 -16.04 4.64 10.65
C THR A 35 -15.17 4.07 9.52
N GLN A 36 -15.52 4.37 8.27
CA GLN A 36 -14.74 3.94 7.11
C GLN A 36 -13.37 4.62 7.06
N TRP A 37 -13.27 5.88 7.51
CA TRP A 37 -11.99 6.59 7.58
C TRP A 37 -11.04 5.95 8.57
N LYS A 38 -11.52 5.50 9.75
CA LYS A 38 -10.70 4.77 10.73
C LYS A 38 -10.14 3.48 10.13
N ARG A 39 -10.97 2.69 9.43
CA ARG A 39 -10.54 1.46 8.74
C ARG A 39 -9.46 1.72 7.70
N TRP A 40 -9.66 2.75 6.86
CA TRP A 40 -8.66 3.18 5.89
C TRP A 40 -7.37 3.61 6.58
N TYR A 41 -7.46 4.38 7.66
CA TYR A 41 -6.29 4.87 8.40
C TYR A 41 -5.49 3.72 9.01
N GLU A 42 -6.14 2.74 9.63
CA GLU A 42 -5.48 1.53 10.16
C GLU A 42 -4.77 0.74 9.06
N ALA A 43 -5.42 0.56 7.90
CA ALA A 43 -4.80 -0.08 6.74
C ALA A 43 -3.58 0.70 6.23
N ALA A 44 -3.67 2.04 6.16
CA ALA A 44 -2.56 2.89 5.75
C ALA A 44 -1.37 2.81 6.73
N VAL A 45 -1.63 2.75 8.04
CA VAL A 45 -0.59 2.55 9.06
C VAL A 45 0.10 1.19 8.87
N ALA A 46 -0.66 0.13 8.60
CA ALA A 46 -0.10 -1.20 8.34
C ALA A 46 0.83 -1.21 7.11
N VAL A 47 0.44 -0.53 6.02
CA VAL A 47 1.30 -0.36 4.84
C VAL A 47 2.60 0.35 5.22
N GLN A 48 2.52 1.49 5.91
CA GLN A 48 3.69 2.29 6.29
C GLN A 48 4.65 1.52 7.21
N ALA A 49 4.10 0.74 8.14
CA ALA A 49 4.90 -0.14 9.01
C ALA A 49 5.63 -1.21 8.20
N ALA A 50 4.93 -1.91 7.30
CA ALA A 50 5.52 -2.98 6.48
C ALA A 50 6.60 -2.45 5.51
N VAL A 51 6.37 -1.29 4.90
CA VAL A 51 7.38 -0.60 4.07
C VAL A 51 8.59 -0.22 4.92
N THR A 52 8.38 0.37 6.10
CA THR A 52 9.47 0.82 6.97
C THR A 52 10.32 -0.35 7.44
N GLU A 53 9.69 -1.46 7.84
CA GLU A 53 10.36 -2.70 8.23
C GLU A 53 11.20 -3.25 7.08
N HIS A 54 10.57 -3.49 5.91
CA HIS A 54 11.26 -4.07 4.76
C HIS A 54 12.38 -3.18 4.24
N ALA A 55 12.17 -1.87 4.18
CA ALA A 55 13.22 -0.93 3.77
C ALA A 55 14.43 -1.00 4.71
N ARG A 56 14.20 -1.14 6.02
CA ARG A 56 15.28 -1.27 7.01
C ARG A 56 16.01 -2.60 6.87
N GLU A 57 15.29 -3.70 6.68
CA GLU A 57 15.86 -5.04 6.52
C GLU A 57 16.65 -5.19 5.21
N ALA A 58 16.12 -4.65 4.10
CA ALA A 58 16.74 -4.72 2.79
C ALA A 58 17.79 -3.61 2.53
N GLY A 59 17.98 -2.68 3.47
CA GLY A 59 18.88 -1.54 3.31
C GLY A 59 18.46 -0.58 2.19
N LEU A 60 17.16 -0.48 1.93
CA LEU A 60 16.57 0.33 0.86
C LEU A 60 16.10 1.70 1.39
N SER A 61 16.03 2.68 0.50
CA SER A 61 15.31 3.91 0.79
C SER A 61 13.81 3.62 0.89
N ARG A 62 13.21 3.97 2.03
CA ARG A 62 11.75 3.89 2.23
C ARG A 62 10.99 4.57 1.10
N SER A 63 11.42 5.77 0.68
CA SER A 63 10.75 6.54 -0.37
C SER A 63 10.80 5.85 -1.74
N GLU A 64 11.90 5.16 -2.05
CA GLU A 64 12.02 4.37 -3.29
C GLU A 64 11.10 3.15 -3.24
N LEU A 65 11.05 2.46 -2.10
CA LEU A 65 10.14 1.34 -1.88
C LEU A 65 8.67 1.75 -1.98
N GLU A 66 8.26 2.85 -1.34
CA GLU A 66 6.87 3.36 -1.44
C GLU A 66 6.50 3.69 -2.88
N SER A 67 7.41 4.30 -3.63
CA SER A 67 7.19 4.61 -5.05
C SER A 67 7.07 3.35 -5.90
N ALA A 68 7.87 2.33 -5.58
CA ALA A 68 7.83 1.04 -6.27
C ALA A 68 6.53 0.29 -5.97
N VAL A 69 6.08 0.25 -4.70
CA VAL A 69 4.80 -0.32 -4.27
C VAL A 69 3.64 0.33 -5.00
N LYS A 70 3.59 1.68 -5.05
CA LYS A 70 2.54 2.41 -5.77
C LYS A 70 2.51 2.08 -7.26
N LYS A 71 3.66 1.86 -7.90
CA LYS A 71 3.75 1.44 -9.30
C LYS A 71 3.25 0.01 -9.47
N ALA A 72 3.66 -0.92 -8.60
CA ALA A 72 3.25 -2.32 -8.65
C ALA A 72 1.74 -2.49 -8.46
N VAL A 73 1.11 -1.70 -7.60
CA VAL A 73 -0.35 -1.72 -7.41
C VAL A 73 -1.10 -1.21 -8.65
N ARG A 74 -0.58 -0.18 -9.33
CA ARG A 74 -1.19 0.38 -10.56
C ARG A 74 -0.98 -0.50 -11.79
N HIS A 75 0.11 -1.26 -11.80
CA HIS A 75 0.50 -2.17 -12.87
C HIS A 75 0.84 -3.52 -12.27
N PRO A 76 -0.16 -4.29 -11.81
CA PRO A 76 0.08 -5.65 -11.39
C PRO A 76 0.70 -6.40 -12.57
N ALA A 77 1.73 -7.21 -12.31
CA ALA A 77 2.27 -8.08 -13.34
C ALA A 77 1.11 -8.85 -13.99
N PRO A 78 1.10 -9.04 -15.31
CA PRO A 78 0.08 -9.86 -15.95
C PRO A 78 0.10 -11.20 -15.21
N ALA A 79 -1.07 -11.63 -14.71
CA ALA A 79 -1.21 -12.99 -14.20
C ALA A 79 -0.80 -13.91 -15.35
N ASP A 80 0.39 -14.50 -15.26
CA ASP A 80 0.84 -15.49 -16.24
C ASP A 80 -0.25 -16.57 -16.30
N GLY A 81 -0.92 -16.63 -17.46
CA GLY A 81 -1.97 -17.59 -17.78
C GLY A 81 -1.40 -18.88 -18.34
#